data_AF-A0A136Q5X1-F1
#
_entry.id   AF-A0A136Q5X1-F1
#
_cell.length_a   1.000
_cell.length_b   1.000
_cell.length_c   1.000
_cell.angle_alpha   90.00
_cell.angle_beta   90.00
_cell.angle_gamma   90.00
#
_symmetry.space_group_name_H-M   'P 1'
#
loop_
_entity.id
_entity.type
_entity.pdbx_description
1 polymer ?
#
loop_
_entity_poly.entity_id
_entity_poly.type
_entity_poly.pdbx_seq_one_letter_code
_entity_poly.pdbx_strand_id
1 'polypeptide(L)'
;MINDVLDMSKIESGKMMLNVDILSLREVMDNITNIVQSQIKAKKQIFDIFIKNIQTEHVYCDGTRLTQVLLNILSNAIKFTPERGTIHVALTQEDSPLGEFYVRNHFGVRDTGIGMSPEFQKNIFDSFAREDTKRVQKVEGTGLGMAITKHIVDAMKGAIELKSEVNKGTEFHIILDMERNTEKEEDMLLSAWNVLVVDDDEQLCHSAASSLKKIGVKVDYALDGETAVEIAATHHKEKQGCQIVLLDWKMPGMDGIVTAYDWNEIEEEARKAGVNGFLSKPLFKSTLFYGLRPFIKTTLLESKPLEKRINFIGMLGDTTATGFVLAVMMSNSGSAWDNAKKYIEGGAHGGKGSEAHKAAVVGDTVGDPFKDTPGSSLNILIKLMSMVAVVFTAVIVNYGILQ
;
A
#
# COMPACT_ATOMS: atom_id res chain seq x y z
N MET A 1 8.16 4.44 23.31
CA MET A 1 8.29 5.02 24.67
C MET A 1 7.80 6.46 24.76
N ILE A 2 8.51 7.47 24.24
CA ILE A 2 8.05 8.89 24.37
C ILE A 2 6.68 9.08 23.70
N ASN A 3 6.49 8.53 22.51
CA ASN A 3 5.23 8.65 21.77
C ASN A 3 4.04 8.02 22.50
N ASP A 4 4.24 6.86 23.14
CA ASP A 4 3.17 6.16 23.87
C ASP A 4 2.71 6.95 25.10
N VAL A 5 3.66 7.60 25.79
CA VAL A 5 3.36 8.48 26.93
C VAL A 5 2.63 9.74 26.47
N LEU A 6 3.04 10.33 25.33
CA LEU A 6 2.35 11.48 24.75
C LEU A 6 0.93 11.14 24.28
N ASP A 7 0.73 9.97 23.66
CA ASP A 7 -0.59 9.50 23.28
C ASP A 7 -1.46 9.25 24.51
N MET A 8 -0.93 8.62 25.56
CA MET A 8 -1.67 8.45 26.83
C MET A 8 -2.07 9.78 27.45
N SER A 9 -1.16 10.76 27.47
CA SER A 9 -1.46 12.11 27.98
C SER A 9 -2.56 12.82 27.17
N LYS A 10 -2.59 12.63 25.84
CA LYS A 10 -3.65 13.17 24.97
C LYS A 10 -5.00 12.48 25.21
N ILE A 11 -4.97 11.17 25.47
CA ILE A 11 -6.17 10.38 25.80
C ILE A 11 -6.74 10.85 27.14
N GLU A 12 -5.94 10.91 28.20
CA GLU A 12 -6.38 11.32 29.55
C GLU A 12 -6.89 12.76 29.59
N SER A 13 -6.32 13.64 28.76
CA SER A 13 -6.77 15.03 28.65
C SER A 13 -7.98 15.21 27.73
N GLY A 14 -8.51 14.13 27.13
CA GLY A 14 -9.64 14.18 26.19
C GLY A 14 -9.34 14.92 24.87
N LYS A 15 -8.06 15.16 24.57
CA LYS A 15 -7.62 15.94 23.39
C LYS A 15 -7.35 15.08 22.16
N MET A 16 -7.55 13.76 22.26
CA MET A 16 -7.37 12.87 21.14
C MET A 16 -8.56 13.02 20.17
N MET A 17 -8.35 13.71 19.06
CA MET A 17 -9.31 13.79 17.96
C MET A 17 -8.93 12.79 16.87
N LEU A 18 -9.94 12.09 16.35
CA LEU A 18 -9.79 11.24 15.16
C LEU A 18 -9.80 12.11 13.91
N ASN A 19 -8.84 11.88 13.02
CA ASN A 19 -8.80 12.51 11.71
C ASN A 19 -9.32 11.52 10.67
N VAL A 20 -10.64 11.54 10.44
CA VAL A 20 -11.31 10.61 9.52
C VAL A 20 -11.15 11.10 8.09
N ASP A 21 -10.61 10.25 7.23
CA ASP A 21 -10.46 10.48 5.79
C ASP A 21 -10.72 9.17 5.03
N ILE A 22 -10.72 9.21 3.70
CA ILE A 22 -10.80 8.03 2.84
C ILE A 22 -9.56 7.17 3.06
N LEU A 23 -9.80 5.92 3.41
CA LEU A 23 -8.78 4.93 3.73
C LEU A 23 -8.94 3.70 2.82
N SER A 24 -7.84 3.27 2.20
CA SER A 24 -7.79 1.96 1.53
C SER A 24 -7.39 0.88 2.54
N LEU A 25 -8.30 -0.06 2.79
CA LEU A 25 -8.02 -1.22 3.65
C LEU A 25 -6.87 -2.06 3.10
N ARG A 26 -6.72 -2.14 1.78
CA ARG A 26 -5.57 -2.79 1.16
C ARG A 26 -4.26 -2.14 1.57
N GLU A 27 -4.16 -0.83 1.43
CA GLU A 27 -2.92 -0.11 1.76
C GLU A 27 -2.57 -0.23 3.24
N VAL A 28 -3.57 -0.26 4.13
CA VAL A 28 -3.35 -0.54 5.56
C VAL A 28 -2.77 -1.93 5.75
N MET A 29 -3.37 -2.96 5.14
CA MET A 29 -2.90 -4.35 5.26
C MET A 29 -1.50 -4.54 4.66
N ASP A 30 -1.20 -3.91 3.52
CA ASP A 30 0.13 -3.93 2.91
C ASP A 30 1.16 -3.23 3.80
N ASN A 31 0.80 -2.06 4.35
CA ASN A 31 1.68 -1.28 5.21
C ASN A 31 2.05 -2.04 6.49
N ILE A 32 1.06 -2.59 7.22
CA ILE A 32 1.36 -3.34 8.44
C ILE A 32 2.23 -4.56 8.14
N THR A 33 1.99 -5.23 7.01
CA THR A 33 2.77 -6.40 6.58
C THR A 33 4.22 -6.03 6.32
N ASN A 34 4.47 -4.99 5.54
CA ASN A 34 5.81 -4.50 5.22
C ASN A 34 6.61 -4.13 6.48
N ILE A 35 5.94 -3.56 7.49
CA ILE A 35 6.58 -3.18 8.76
C ILE A 35 7.01 -4.42 9.56
N VAL A 36 6.21 -5.49 9.58
CA VAL A 36 6.45 -6.65 10.45
C VAL A 36 7.23 -7.78 9.80
N GLN A 37 7.27 -7.86 8.47
CA GLN A 37 7.85 -8.98 7.71
C GLN A 37 9.28 -9.31 8.11
N SER A 38 10.14 -8.28 8.29
CA SER A 38 11.55 -8.48 8.65
C SER A 38 11.71 -9.16 10.02
N GLN A 39 10.89 -8.78 10.99
CA GLN A 39 10.92 -9.33 12.35
C GLN A 39 10.42 -10.78 12.39
N ILE A 40 9.37 -11.07 11.61
CA ILE A 40 8.83 -12.42 11.43
C ILE A 40 9.87 -13.34 10.77
N LYS A 41 10.53 -12.88 9.70
CA LYS A 41 11.61 -13.62 9.00
C LYS A 41 12.77 -13.89 9.96
N ALA A 42 13.18 -12.90 10.75
CA ALA A 42 14.25 -13.06 11.75
C ALA A 42 13.94 -14.15 12.79
N LYS A 43 12.68 -14.27 13.22
CA LYS A 43 12.22 -15.31 14.15
C LYS A 43 11.78 -16.62 13.47
N LYS A 44 11.85 -16.70 12.14
CA LYS A 44 11.37 -17.84 11.34
C LYS A 44 9.93 -18.23 11.69
N GLN A 45 9.09 -17.25 11.97
CA GLN A 45 7.67 -17.46 12.28
C GLN A 45 6.87 -17.65 10.97
N ILE A 46 5.80 -18.42 11.06
CA ILE A 46 4.83 -18.56 9.96
C ILE A 46 3.85 -17.39 10.08
N PHE A 47 3.62 -16.68 8.98
CA PHE A 47 2.76 -15.51 8.95
C PHE A 47 1.85 -15.55 7.73
N ASP A 48 0.55 -15.59 7.99
CA ASP A 48 -0.47 -15.68 6.95
C ASP A 48 -1.52 -14.58 7.11
N ILE A 49 -1.99 -14.06 5.99
CA ILE A 49 -3.04 -13.04 5.95
C ILE A 49 -4.22 -13.58 5.15
N PHE A 50 -5.37 -13.61 5.80
CA PHE A 50 -6.64 -14.07 5.24
C PHE A 50 -7.57 -12.90 5.04
N ILE A 51 -8.07 -12.73 3.82
CA ILE A 51 -9.01 -11.67 3.49
C ILE A 51 -10.22 -12.30 2.84
N LYS A 52 -11.41 -12.01 3.37
CA LYS A 52 -12.65 -12.65 2.94
C LYS A 52 -13.82 -11.68 2.94
N ASN A 53 -14.73 -11.88 1.99
CA ASN A 53 -16.02 -11.18 1.91
C ASN A 53 -15.91 -9.64 1.90
N ILE A 54 -14.83 -9.09 1.34
CA ILE A 54 -14.66 -7.63 1.25
C ILE A 54 -15.70 -7.07 0.28
N GLN A 55 -16.63 -6.31 0.83
CA GLN A 55 -17.68 -5.58 0.14
C GLN A 55 -17.14 -4.27 -0.44
N THR A 56 -16.31 -3.54 0.31
CA THR A 56 -15.61 -2.33 -0.16
C THR A 56 -14.19 -2.27 0.40
N GLU A 57 -13.25 -1.87 -0.44
CA GLU A 57 -11.86 -1.63 -0.03
C GLU A 57 -11.63 -0.22 0.52
N HIS A 58 -12.52 0.72 0.23
CA HIS A 58 -12.39 2.13 0.61
C HIS A 58 -13.46 2.50 1.64
N VAL A 59 -13.02 3.01 2.79
CA VAL A 59 -13.88 3.35 3.93
C VAL A 59 -13.42 4.67 4.54
N TYR A 60 -14.28 5.35 5.28
CA TYR A 60 -13.90 6.52 6.07
C TYR A 60 -13.42 6.08 7.45
N CYS A 61 -12.13 6.30 7.73
CA CYS A 61 -11.53 5.93 9.01
C CYS A 61 -10.24 6.74 9.24
N ASP A 62 -9.85 6.93 10.50
CA ASP A 62 -8.51 7.44 10.82
C ASP A 62 -7.48 6.33 10.59
N GLY A 63 -6.89 6.32 9.40
CA GLY A 63 -5.91 5.31 8.99
C GLY A 63 -4.66 5.26 9.85
N THR A 64 -4.24 6.38 10.43
CA THR A 64 -3.07 6.43 11.32
C THR A 64 -3.37 5.67 12.60
N ARG A 65 -4.54 5.92 13.19
CA ARG A 65 -4.96 5.28 14.44
C ARG A 65 -5.33 3.81 14.25
N LEU A 66 -5.94 3.45 13.12
CA LEU A 66 -6.17 2.04 12.77
C LEU A 66 -4.85 1.28 12.62
N THR A 67 -3.89 1.84 11.89
CA THR A 67 -2.56 1.25 11.72
C THR A 67 -1.86 1.06 13.07
N GLN A 68 -1.95 2.05 13.97
CA GLN A 68 -1.40 1.98 15.32
C GLN A 68 -2.00 0.83 16.14
N VAL A 69 -3.32 0.67 16.11
CA VAL A 69 -4.05 -0.44 16.76
C VAL A 69 -3.55 -1.79 16.26
N LEU A 70 -3.49 -1.99 14.94
CA LEU A 70 -3.07 -3.25 14.33
C LEU A 70 -1.60 -3.57 14.61
N LEU A 71 -0.71 -2.58 14.53
CA LEU A 71 0.72 -2.77 14.82
C LEU A 71 0.98 -3.05 16.30
N ASN A 72 0.22 -2.45 17.22
CA ASN A 72 0.35 -2.75 18.65
C ASN A 72 0.00 -4.23 18.94
N ILE A 73 -1.04 -4.74 18.31
CA ILE A 73 -1.44 -6.14 18.46
C ILE A 73 -0.43 -7.07 17.77
N LEU A 74 -0.06 -6.79 16.53
CA LEU A 74 0.89 -7.60 15.76
C LEU A 74 2.28 -7.65 16.40
N SER A 75 2.78 -6.53 16.90
CA SER A 75 4.07 -6.49 17.60
C SER A 75 4.04 -7.36 18.86
N ASN A 76 2.94 -7.38 19.61
CA ASN A 76 2.75 -8.29 20.73
C ASN A 76 2.74 -9.76 20.28
N ALA A 77 2.00 -10.09 19.21
CA ALA A 77 1.97 -11.44 18.64
C ALA A 77 3.39 -11.91 18.25
N ILE A 78 4.15 -11.11 17.50
CA ILE A 78 5.53 -11.41 17.09
C ILE A 78 6.45 -11.59 18.30
N LYS A 79 6.28 -10.72 19.30
CA LYS A 79 7.10 -10.69 20.50
C LYS A 79 6.91 -11.95 21.36
N PHE A 80 5.67 -12.38 21.54
CA PHE A 80 5.30 -13.46 22.48
C PHE A 80 5.11 -14.83 21.82
N THR A 81 5.08 -14.88 20.49
CA THR A 81 5.13 -16.14 19.74
C THR A 81 6.57 -16.66 19.68
N PRO A 82 6.81 -17.96 19.94
CA PRO A 82 8.15 -18.55 19.81
C PRO A 82 8.61 -18.57 18.35
N GLU A 83 9.88 -18.92 18.14
CA GLU A 83 10.40 -19.23 16.80
C GLU A 83 9.60 -20.38 16.18
N ARG A 84 9.34 -20.31 14.86
CA ARG A 84 8.49 -21.28 14.12
C ARG A 84 7.04 -21.37 14.59
N GLY A 85 6.61 -20.53 15.53
CA GLY A 85 5.19 -20.37 15.82
C GLY A 85 4.46 -19.64 14.68
N THR A 86 3.14 -19.66 14.75
CA THR A 86 2.28 -19.13 13.69
C THR A 86 1.53 -17.90 14.15
N ILE A 87 1.42 -16.92 13.24
CA ILE A 87 0.66 -15.69 13.41
C ILE A 87 -0.25 -15.54 12.19
N HIS A 88 -1.54 -15.36 12.43
CA HIS A 88 -2.55 -15.19 11.40
C HIS A 88 -3.21 -13.83 11.56
N VAL A 89 -3.37 -13.12 10.45
CA VAL A 89 -4.16 -11.89 10.37
C VAL A 89 -5.38 -12.14 9.50
N ALA A 90 -6.55 -11.74 9.97
CA ALA A 90 -7.79 -11.86 9.24
C ALA A 90 -8.44 -10.49 9.05
N LEU A 91 -8.89 -10.19 7.83
CA LEU A 91 -9.79 -9.09 7.55
C LEU A 91 -11.04 -9.64 6.87
N THR A 92 -12.19 -9.44 7.51
CA THR A 92 -13.49 -9.81 6.93
C THR A 92 -14.49 -8.69 7.07
N GLN A 93 -15.50 -8.69 6.19
CA GLN A 93 -16.59 -7.72 6.22
C GLN A 93 -17.96 -8.39 6.22
N GLU A 94 -18.90 -7.77 6.92
CA GLU A 94 -20.32 -8.11 6.93
C GLU A 94 -21.18 -6.83 6.91
N ASP A 95 -22.49 -7.00 6.77
CA ASP A 95 -23.43 -5.89 6.78
C ASP A 95 -23.46 -5.23 8.15
N SER A 96 -23.35 -3.90 8.16
CA SER A 96 -23.34 -3.15 9.41
C SER A 96 -24.77 -2.96 9.93
N PRO A 97 -25.01 -3.09 11.25
CA PRO A 97 -26.29 -2.75 11.85
C PRO A 97 -26.60 -1.24 11.81
N LEU A 98 -25.64 -0.39 11.46
CA LEU A 98 -25.85 1.05 11.28
C LEU A 98 -26.52 1.42 9.96
N GLY A 99 -26.71 0.45 9.05
CA GLY A 99 -27.40 0.61 7.76
C GLY A 99 -26.48 0.45 6.55
N GLU A 100 -27.06 0.60 5.36
CA GLU A 100 -26.43 0.25 4.07
C GLU A 100 -25.20 1.11 3.71
N PHE A 101 -25.10 2.32 4.26
CA PHE A 101 -23.94 3.20 4.08
C PHE A 101 -22.73 2.78 4.91
N TYR A 102 -22.90 1.86 5.86
CA TYR A 102 -21.83 1.36 6.72
C TYR A 102 -21.49 -0.10 6.37
N VAL A 103 -20.25 -0.47 6.63
CA VAL A 103 -19.79 -1.86 6.57
C VAL A 103 -19.11 -2.20 7.88
N ARG A 104 -19.40 -3.38 8.40
CA ARG A 104 -18.75 -3.87 9.60
C ARG A 104 -17.46 -4.57 9.21
N ASN A 105 -16.35 -4.08 9.74
CA ASN A 105 -15.02 -4.63 9.50
C ASN A 105 -14.58 -5.42 10.73
N HIS A 106 -14.14 -6.65 10.50
CA HIS A 106 -13.57 -7.53 11.50
C HIS A 106 -12.08 -7.69 11.23
N PHE A 107 -11.25 -7.21 12.14
CA PHE A 107 -9.80 -7.41 12.13
C PHE A 107 -9.45 -8.44 13.21
N GLY A 108 -8.97 -9.60 12.80
CA GLY A 108 -8.49 -10.65 13.69
C GLY A 108 -6.98 -10.75 13.66
N VAL A 109 -6.34 -10.87 14.82
CA VAL A 109 -4.94 -11.28 14.92
C VAL A 109 -4.87 -12.45 15.89
N ARG A 110 -4.46 -13.61 15.38
CA ARG A 110 -4.32 -14.85 16.15
C ARG A 110 -2.88 -15.32 16.13
N ASP A 111 -2.37 -15.75 17.27
CA ASP A 111 -1.03 -16.29 17.41
C ASP A 111 -1.01 -17.60 18.20
N THR A 112 0.06 -18.38 18.04
CA THR A 112 0.32 -19.62 18.81
C THR A 112 1.34 -19.38 19.93
N GLY A 113 1.37 -18.18 20.50
CA GLY A 113 2.32 -17.78 21.52
C GLY A 113 2.03 -18.32 22.91
N ILE A 114 2.64 -17.69 23.91
CA ILE A 114 2.57 -18.14 25.31
C ILE A 114 1.18 -18.01 25.94
N GLY A 115 0.24 -17.30 25.29
CA GLY A 115 -1.08 -17.00 25.85
C GLY A 115 -1.02 -16.21 27.16
N MET A 116 -2.16 -16.05 27.82
CA MET A 116 -2.31 -15.23 29.02
C MET A 116 -3.19 -15.90 30.06
N SER A 117 -2.87 -15.67 31.35
CA SER A 117 -3.72 -16.11 32.46
C SER A 117 -5.09 -15.42 32.45
N PRO A 118 -6.16 -16.10 32.93
CA PRO A 118 -7.49 -15.49 33.04
C PRO A 118 -7.52 -14.22 33.91
N GLU A 119 -6.64 -14.13 34.93
CA GLU A 119 -6.50 -12.90 35.73
C GLU A 119 -5.93 -11.76 34.90
N PHE A 120 -4.85 -12.00 34.14
CA PHE A 120 -4.22 -10.96 33.34
C PHE A 120 -5.11 -10.47 32.19
N GLN A 121 -5.89 -11.37 31.58
CA GLN A 121 -6.84 -11.02 30.51
C GLN A 121 -7.85 -9.93 30.93
N LYS A 122 -8.22 -9.86 32.21
CA LYS A 122 -9.15 -8.84 32.73
C LYS A 122 -8.53 -7.45 32.80
N ASN A 123 -7.21 -7.39 32.98
CA ASN A 123 -6.48 -6.15 33.26
C ASN A 123 -5.56 -5.76 32.09
N ILE A 124 -5.58 -6.50 30.98
CA ILE A 124 -4.67 -6.29 29.83
C ILE A 124 -4.78 -4.89 29.22
N PHE A 125 -5.97 -4.28 29.34
CA PHE A 125 -6.24 -2.93 28.82
C PHE A 125 -5.96 -1.84 29.85
N ASP A 126 -5.56 -2.19 31.08
CA ASP A 126 -5.16 -1.22 32.09
C ASP A 126 -3.79 -0.61 31.75
N SER A 127 -3.63 0.67 32.04
CA SER A 127 -2.37 1.38 31.83
C SER A 127 -1.23 0.73 32.63
N PHE A 128 -0.10 0.48 31.97
CA PHE A 128 1.10 -0.13 32.55
C PHE A 128 0.94 -1.60 32.98
N ALA A 129 -0.17 -2.25 32.63
CA ALA A 129 -0.37 -3.66 32.94
C ALA A 129 0.66 -4.54 32.23
N ARG A 130 1.29 -5.44 33.01
CA ARG A 130 2.22 -6.46 32.52
C ARG A 130 2.03 -7.74 33.31
N GLU A 131 2.06 -8.88 32.63
CA GLU A 131 1.96 -10.18 33.29
C GLU A 131 3.28 -10.54 33.99
N ASP A 132 3.19 -11.00 35.23
CA ASP A 132 4.32 -11.15 36.15
C ASP A 132 5.02 -12.51 36.01
N THR A 133 5.26 -12.95 34.77
CA THR A 133 5.93 -14.24 34.49
C THR A 133 7.40 -14.05 34.11
N LYS A 134 8.25 -15.00 34.49
CA LYS A 134 9.70 -15.01 34.17
C LYS A 134 9.99 -14.87 32.66
N ARG A 135 9.06 -15.29 31.80
CA ARG A 135 9.15 -15.17 30.34
C ARG A 135 8.85 -13.73 29.88
N VAL A 136 7.86 -13.06 30.47
CA VAL A 136 7.45 -11.69 30.12
C VAL A 136 8.39 -10.62 30.69
N GLN A 137 9.03 -10.87 31.83
CA GLN A 137 10.00 -9.94 32.44
C GLN A 137 11.25 -9.71 31.56
N LYS A 138 11.64 -10.70 30.75
CA LYS A 138 12.78 -10.59 29.83
C LYS A 138 12.50 -9.76 28.59
N VAL A 139 11.25 -9.37 28.38
CA VAL A 139 10.80 -8.73 27.16
C VAL A 139 10.46 -7.27 27.45
N GLU A 140 11.08 -6.35 26.72
CA GLU A 140 10.84 -4.92 26.90
C GLU A 140 9.42 -4.51 26.48
N GLY A 141 8.88 -3.48 27.15
CA GLY A 141 7.55 -2.95 26.89
C GLY A 141 7.05 -2.04 28.03
N THR A 142 6.35 -0.97 27.66
CA THR A 142 5.80 0.02 28.60
C THR A 142 4.50 -0.41 29.28
N GLY A 143 3.81 -1.42 28.73
CA GLY A 143 2.46 -1.79 29.17
C GLY A 143 1.38 -0.78 28.75
N LEU A 144 1.71 0.22 27.92
CA LEU A 144 0.74 1.24 27.47
C LEU A 144 0.06 0.88 26.14
N GLY A 145 0.65 0.01 25.33
CA GLY A 145 0.17 -0.26 23.97
C GLY A 145 -1.27 -0.78 23.93
N MET A 146 -1.66 -1.68 24.83
CA MET A 146 -3.02 -2.24 24.85
C MET A 146 -4.06 -1.26 25.40
N ALA A 147 -3.70 -0.45 26.40
CA ALA A 147 -4.54 0.64 26.89
C ALA A 147 -4.83 1.66 25.77
N ILE A 148 -3.79 2.10 25.04
CA ILE A 148 -3.94 2.99 23.88
C ILE A 148 -4.81 2.34 22.80
N THR A 149 -4.61 1.04 22.54
CA THR A 149 -5.39 0.28 21.55
C THR A 149 -6.86 0.27 21.91
N LYS A 150 -7.20 -0.02 23.18
CA LYS A 150 -8.58 0.01 23.67
C LYS A 150 -9.21 1.38 23.51
N HIS A 151 -8.50 2.43 23.93
CA HIS A 151 -8.97 3.81 23.80
C HIS A 151 -9.22 4.23 22.35
N ILE A 152 -8.35 3.87 21.41
CA ILE A 152 -8.55 4.17 19.99
C ILE A 152 -9.80 3.47 19.46
N VAL A 153 -9.96 2.17 19.75
CA VAL A 153 -11.13 1.40 19.32
C VAL A 153 -12.41 1.98 19.90
N ASP A 154 -12.41 2.37 21.18
CA ASP A 154 -13.56 2.99 21.83
C ASP A 154 -13.86 4.38 21.23
N ALA A 155 -12.84 5.18 20.91
CA ALA A 155 -13.01 6.46 20.21
C ALA A 155 -13.60 6.29 18.81
N MET A 156 -13.27 5.19 18.12
CA MET A 156 -13.88 4.79 16.86
C MET A 156 -15.26 4.14 17.02
N LYS A 157 -15.79 4.07 18.25
CA LYS A 157 -17.07 3.41 18.59
C LYS A 157 -17.11 1.91 18.20
N GLY A 158 -15.95 1.27 18.22
CA GLY A 158 -15.80 -0.15 17.94
C GLY A 158 -15.87 -1.03 19.18
N ALA A 159 -15.60 -2.32 18.97
CA ALA A 159 -15.39 -3.29 20.02
C ALA A 159 -14.04 -4.00 19.82
N ILE A 160 -13.44 -4.43 20.93
CA ILE A 160 -12.27 -5.29 20.94
C ILE A 160 -12.54 -6.47 21.86
N GLU A 161 -12.41 -7.67 21.33
CA GLU A 161 -12.59 -8.94 22.02
C GLU A 161 -11.24 -9.64 22.12
N LEU A 162 -11.06 -10.37 23.22
CA LEU A 162 -9.85 -11.12 23.52
C LEU A 162 -10.21 -12.55 23.89
N LYS A 163 -9.54 -13.51 23.25
CA LYS A 163 -9.53 -14.92 23.65
C LYS A 163 -8.08 -15.35 23.81
N SER A 164 -7.70 -15.84 24.99
CA SER A 164 -6.35 -16.33 25.21
C SER A 164 -6.34 -17.51 26.17
N GLU A 165 -5.44 -18.46 25.94
CA GLU A 165 -5.20 -19.55 26.87
C GLU A 165 -3.69 -19.81 26.99
N VAL A 166 -3.24 -19.99 28.22
CA VAL A 166 -1.82 -20.19 28.54
C VAL A 166 -1.24 -21.36 27.73
N ASN A 167 -0.15 -21.08 27.01
CA ASN A 167 0.56 -21.96 26.06
C ASN A 167 -0.25 -22.42 24.84
N LYS A 168 -1.44 -21.87 24.56
CA LYS A 168 -2.17 -22.11 23.31
C LYS A 168 -2.24 -20.90 22.39
N GLY A 169 -1.85 -19.73 22.89
CA GLY A 169 -1.80 -18.49 22.12
C GLY A 169 -2.93 -17.53 22.43
N THR A 170 -3.08 -16.53 21.57
CA THR A 170 -3.99 -15.40 21.77
C THR A 170 -4.70 -15.05 20.47
N GLU A 171 -5.94 -14.61 20.56
CA GLU A 171 -6.73 -14.04 19.47
C GLU A 171 -7.32 -12.71 19.93
N PHE A 172 -6.92 -11.63 19.25
CA PHE A 172 -7.56 -10.32 19.34
C PHE A 172 -8.50 -10.15 18.16
N HIS A 173 -9.71 -9.66 18.43
CA HIS A 173 -10.72 -9.43 17.42
C HIS A 173 -11.29 -8.01 17.58
N ILE A 174 -11.03 -7.15 16.60
CA ILE A 174 -11.49 -5.77 16.56
C ILE A 174 -12.66 -5.67 15.58
N ILE A 175 -13.74 -5.04 16.02
CA ILE A 175 -14.97 -4.84 15.26
C ILE A 175 -15.18 -3.34 15.10
N LEU A 176 -15.23 -2.87 13.86
CA LEU A 176 -15.39 -1.45 13.52
C LEU A 176 -16.42 -1.28 12.41
N ASP A 177 -17.50 -0.57 12.75
CA ASP A 177 -18.48 -0.12 11.76
C ASP A 177 -17.93 1.15 11.09
N MET A 178 -17.57 1.06 9.80
CA MET A 178 -16.98 2.16 9.03
C MET A 178 -17.89 2.56 7.88
N GLU A 179 -17.97 3.85 7.59
CA GLU A 179 -18.73 4.36 6.46
C GLU A 179 -18.05 3.94 5.15
N ARG A 180 -18.85 3.42 4.21
CA ARG A 180 -18.37 2.99 2.89
C ARG A 180 -18.05 4.22 2.06
N ASN A 181 -16.90 4.24 1.40
CA ASN A 181 -16.71 5.17 0.30
C ASN A 181 -17.23 4.55 -1.00
N THR A 182 -18.34 5.08 -1.51
CA THR A 182 -18.99 4.62 -2.75
C THR A 182 -18.52 5.36 -3.99
N GLU A 183 -17.71 6.42 -3.86
CA GLU A 183 -17.47 7.36 -4.98
C GLU A 183 -16.35 6.94 -5.95
N LYS A 184 -15.62 5.84 -5.71
CA LYS A 184 -14.54 5.39 -6.61
C LYS A 184 -14.33 3.87 -6.61
N GLU A 185 -15.37 3.09 -6.89
CA GLU A 185 -15.12 1.90 -7.68
C GLU A 185 -15.16 2.35 -9.15
N GLU A 186 -14.02 2.76 -9.72
CA GLU A 186 -13.89 2.60 -11.18
C GLU A 186 -14.36 1.18 -11.48
N ASP A 187 -15.21 0.99 -12.51
CA ASP A 187 -15.62 -0.34 -12.95
C ASP A 187 -14.36 -1.14 -13.30
N MET A 188 -13.79 -1.80 -12.30
CA MET A 188 -12.61 -2.66 -12.37
C MET A 188 -13.04 -3.96 -13.04
N LEU A 189 -13.65 -3.86 -14.20
CA LEU A 189 -14.11 -4.96 -15.02
C LEU A 189 -13.01 -5.30 -16.00
N LEU A 190 -12.55 -6.54 -15.92
CA LEU A 190 -11.71 -7.14 -16.92
C LEU A 190 -12.58 -7.80 -17.99
N SER A 191 -12.00 -8.04 -19.17
CA SER A 191 -12.63 -8.91 -20.15
C SER A 191 -12.89 -10.29 -19.55
N ALA A 192 -13.95 -10.97 -20.01
CA ALA A 192 -14.33 -12.31 -19.55
C ALA A 192 -13.27 -13.36 -19.91
N TRP A 193 -12.21 -13.42 -19.09
CA TRP A 193 -11.19 -14.46 -19.12
C TRP A 193 -11.62 -15.65 -18.27
N ASN A 194 -11.11 -16.82 -18.63
CA ASN A 194 -11.12 -18.03 -17.84
C ASN A 194 -9.80 -18.09 -17.08
N VAL A 195 -9.87 -17.95 -15.76
CA VAL A 195 -8.74 -18.01 -14.84
C VAL A 195 -8.85 -19.27 -14.00
N LEU A 196 -7.76 -20.02 -13.89
CA LEU A 196 -7.67 -21.16 -12.98
C LEU A 196 -6.87 -20.76 -11.74
N VAL A 197 -7.45 -20.91 -10.55
CA VAL A 197 -6.76 -20.66 -9.27
C VAL A 197 -6.35 -22.01 -8.65
N VAL A 198 -5.09 -22.16 -8.28
CA VAL A 198 -4.54 -23.39 -7.71
C VAL A 198 -3.87 -23.05 -6.38
N ASP A 199 -4.42 -23.55 -5.27
CA ASP A 199 -3.92 -23.36 -3.90
C ASP A 199 -4.44 -24.55 -3.09
N ASP A 200 -3.64 -25.11 -2.18
CA ASP A 200 -4.06 -26.24 -1.33
C ASP A 200 -5.04 -25.82 -0.21
N ASP A 201 -5.15 -24.51 0.04
CA ASP A 201 -6.15 -23.92 0.91
C ASP A 201 -7.44 -23.60 0.12
N GLU A 202 -8.45 -24.45 0.31
CA GLU A 202 -9.78 -24.29 -0.30
C GLU A 202 -10.41 -22.92 0.02
N GLN A 203 -10.17 -22.36 1.20
CA GLN A 203 -10.74 -21.07 1.59
C GLN A 203 -10.08 -19.90 0.85
N LEU A 204 -8.77 -20.00 0.57
CA LEU A 204 -8.06 -19.04 -0.28
C LEU A 204 -8.57 -19.12 -1.73
N CYS A 205 -8.73 -20.32 -2.28
CA CYS A 205 -9.35 -20.52 -3.60
C CYS A 205 -10.72 -19.85 -3.71
N HIS A 206 -11.61 -20.10 -2.74
CA HIS A 206 -12.95 -19.50 -2.72
C HIS A 206 -12.91 -17.97 -2.64
N SER A 207 -12.02 -17.43 -1.81
CA SER A 207 -11.89 -15.99 -1.62
C SER A 207 -11.34 -15.30 -2.87
N ALA A 208 -10.28 -15.86 -3.47
CA ALA A 208 -9.71 -15.38 -4.73
C ALA A 208 -10.71 -15.48 -5.89
N ALA A 209 -11.41 -16.61 -6.01
CA ALA A 209 -12.44 -16.80 -7.04
C ALA A 209 -13.60 -15.80 -6.88
N SER A 210 -14.03 -15.52 -5.66
CA SER A 210 -15.06 -14.51 -5.38
C SER A 210 -14.60 -13.10 -5.82
N SER A 211 -13.38 -12.70 -5.46
CA SER A 211 -12.80 -11.41 -5.86
C SER A 211 -12.63 -11.29 -7.38
N LEU A 212 -12.19 -12.37 -8.04
CA LEU A 212 -12.04 -12.42 -9.50
C LEU A 212 -13.39 -12.38 -10.24
N LYS A 213 -14.43 -13.05 -9.72
CA LYS A 213 -15.79 -12.96 -10.27
C LYS A 213 -16.34 -11.54 -10.21
N LYS A 214 -16.04 -10.79 -9.15
CA LYS A 214 -16.43 -9.37 -9.01
C LYS A 214 -15.76 -8.45 -10.03
N ILE A 215 -14.63 -8.84 -10.62
CA ILE A 215 -13.98 -8.10 -11.72
C ILE A 215 -14.36 -8.64 -13.11
N GLY A 216 -15.41 -9.45 -13.22
CA GLY A 216 -15.95 -9.92 -14.51
C GLY A 216 -15.24 -11.14 -15.12
N VAL A 217 -14.39 -11.82 -14.34
CA VAL A 217 -13.60 -12.98 -14.77
C VAL A 217 -14.30 -14.28 -14.40
N LYS A 218 -14.29 -15.27 -15.31
CA LYS A 218 -14.72 -16.64 -15.03
C LYS A 218 -13.59 -17.36 -14.32
N VAL A 219 -13.92 -18.05 -13.23
CA VAL A 219 -12.91 -18.70 -12.40
C VAL A 219 -13.33 -20.12 -12.04
N ASP A 220 -12.40 -21.02 -12.30
CA ASP A 220 -12.36 -22.38 -11.76
C ASP A 220 -11.19 -22.49 -10.79
N TYR A 221 -11.24 -23.45 -9.87
CA TYR A 221 -10.15 -23.68 -8.93
C TYR A 221 -9.82 -25.16 -8.78
N ALA A 222 -8.59 -25.43 -8.37
CA ALA A 222 -8.08 -26.76 -8.05
C ALA A 222 -7.31 -26.71 -6.72
N LEU A 223 -7.33 -27.80 -5.95
CA LEU A 223 -6.62 -27.91 -4.67
C LEU A 223 -5.25 -28.58 -4.79
N ASP A 224 -4.91 -29.03 -6.00
CA ASP A 224 -3.67 -29.74 -6.29
C ASP A 224 -3.31 -29.58 -7.77
N GLY A 225 -2.05 -29.85 -8.10
CA GLY A 225 -1.52 -29.70 -9.45
C GLY A 225 -2.08 -30.71 -10.46
N GLU A 226 -2.47 -31.92 -10.04
CA GLU A 226 -3.00 -32.95 -10.96
C GLU A 226 -4.38 -32.53 -11.46
N THR A 227 -5.28 -32.18 -10.55
CA THR A 227 -6.60 -31.63 -10.84
C THR A 227 -6.49 -30.36 -11.69
N ALA A 228 -5.52 -29.48 -11.41
CA ALA A 228 -5.30 -28.26 -12.20
C ALA A 228 -4.96 -28.57 -13.67
N VAL A 229 -4.11 -29.57 -13.92
CA VAL A 229 -3.75 -30.02 -15.27
C VAL A 229 -4.95 -30.62 -15.99
N GLU A 230 -5.78 -31.42 -15.31
CA GLU A 230 -7.00 -32.00 -15.88
C GLU A 230 -8.01 -30.93 -16.31
N ILE A 231 -8.25 -29.93 -15.46
CA ILE A 231 -9.14 -28.80 -15.77
C ILE A 231 -8.60 -28.01 -16.97
N ALA A 232 -7.31 -27.67 -16.96
CA ALA A 232 -6.68 -26.94 -18.06
C ALA A 232 -6.75 -27.71 -19.39
N ALA A 233 -6.50 -29.02 -19.36
CA ALA A 233 -6.58 -29.89 -20.53
C ALA A 233 -8.01 -29.99 -21.08
N THR A 234 -9.01 -30.06 -20.19
CA THR A 234 -10.43 -30.11 -20.57
C THR A 234 -10.86 -28.80 -21.24
N HIS A 235 -10.57 -27.66 -20.63
CA HIS A 235 -10.87 -26.35 -21.21
C HIS A 235 -10.16 -26.11 -22.54
N HIS A 236 -8.92 -26.61 -22.69
CA HIS A 236 -8.22 -26.53 -23.96
C HIS A 236 -8.94 -27.31 -25.07
N LYS A 237 -9.42 -28.53 -24.78
CA LYS A 237 -10.19 -29.35 -25.73
C LYS A 237 -11.51 -28.69 -26.13
N GLU A 238 -12.17 -28.01 -25.20
CA GLU A 238 -13.45 -27.32 -25.41
C GLU A 238 -13.31 -25.95 -26.10
N LYS A 239 -12.09 -25.56 -26.51
CA LYS A 239 -11.77 -24.22 -27.04
C LYS A 239 -12.11 -23.08 -26.07
N GLN A 240 -12.12 -23.38 -24.77
CA GLN A 240 -12.29 -22.45 -23.66
C GLN A 240 -11.03 -22.36 -22.79
N GLY A 241 -9.86 -22.54 -23.39
CA GLY A 241 -8.58 -22.64 -22.66
C GLY A 241 -8.38 -21.52 -21.64
N CYS A 242 -7.77 -21.85 -20.51
CA CYS A 242 -7.45 -20.88 -19.46
C CYS A 242 -6.47 -19.82 -20.01
N GLN A 243 -6.80 -18.54 -19.88
CA GLN A 243 -5.90 -17.46 -20.27
C GLN A 243 -4.84 -17.19 -19.20
N ILE A 244 -5.19 -17.43 -17.92
CA ILE A 244 -4.29 -17.25 -16.79
C ILE A 244 -4.47 -18.41 -15.81
N VAL A 245 -3.35 -18.90 -15.28
CA VAL A 245 -3.32 -19.80 -14.13
C VAL A 245 -2.64 -19.05 -12.99
N LEU A 246 -3.37 -18.85 -11.89
CA LEU A 246 -2.83 -18.34 -10.63
C LEU A 246 -2.49 -19.53 -9.77
N LEU A 247 -1.20 -19.73 -9.49
CA LEU A 247 -0.70 -20.87 -8.74
C LEU A 247 -0.06 -20.37 -7.44
N ASP A 248 -0.46 -20.95 -6.30
CA ASP A 248 0.23 -20.69 -5.04
C ASP A 248 1.61 -21.36 -5.07
N TRP A 249 2.60 -20.63 -4.58
CA TRP A 249 3.98 -21.13 -4.52
C TRP A 249 4.14 -22.20 -3.45
N LYS A 250 3.34 -22.13 -2.38
CA LYS A 250 3.53 -22.94 -1.17
C LYS A 250 2.54 -24.10 -1.10
N MET A 251 2.61 -25.02 -2.07
CA MET A 251 1.82 -26.26 -2.07
C MET A 251 2.63 -27.48 -1.54
N PRO A 252 2.01 -28.46 -0.86
CA PRO A 252 2.67 -29.66 -0.37
C PRO A 252 3.35 -30.44 -1.50
N GLY A 253 4.64 -30.78 -1.31
CA GLY A 253 5.45 -31.49 -2.32
C GLY A 253 6.36 -30.60 -3.18
N MET A 254 6.32 -29.27 -2.99
CA MET A 254 7.31 -28.33 -3.53
C MET A 254 8.07 -27.67 -2.36
N ASP A 255 9.35 -27.99 -2.20
CA ASP A 255 10.16 -27.49 -1.08
C ASP A 255 10.39 -25.97 -1.20
N GLY A 256 9.94 -25.21 -0.20
CA GLY A 256 10.32 -23.80 -0.06
C GLY A 256 9.59 -23.06 1.06
N ILE A 257 10.21 -23.00 2.24
CA ILE A 257 9.80 -22.05 3.30
C ILE A 257 10.19 -20.64 2.83
N VAL A 258 9.29 -19.98 2.09
CA VAL A 258 9.36 -18.56 1.76
C VAL A 258 7.99 -17.97 2.07
N THR A 259 7.95 -16.98 2.96
CA THR A 259 6.73 -16.23 3.28
C THR A 259 6.40 -15.32 2.10
N ALA A 260 5.09 -15.14 1.82
CA ALA A 260 4.46 -14.70 0.58
C ALA A 260 4.79 -13.29 0.00
N TYR A 261 5.98 -12.75 0.28
CA TYR A 261 6.27 -11.32 0.13
C TYR A 261 7.71 -11.00 -0.29
N ASP A 262 8.62 -11.97 -0.38
CA ASP A 262 10.00 -11.74 -0.85
C ASP A 262 10.29 -12.68 -2.02
N TRP A 263 9.82 -12.29 -3.21
CA TRP A 263 10.03 -13.06 -4.44
C TRP A 263 11.47 -12.97 -4.93
N ASN A 264 12.30 -12.06 -4.42
CA ASN A 264 13.65 -11.83 -4.95
C ASN A 264 14.52 -13.09 -4.92
N GLU A 265 14.32 -13.96 -3.93
CA GLU A 265 15.06 -15.21 -3.79
C GLU A 265 14.60 -16.30 -4.78
N ILE A 266 13.37 -16.22 -5.31
CA ILE A 266 12.73 -17.27 -6.14
C ILE A 266 12.29 -16.79 -7.54
N GLU A 267 12.32 -15.49 -7.80
CA GLU A 267 11.83 -14.90 -9.06
C GLU A 267 12.63 -15.43 -10.25
N GLU A 268 13.95 -15.59 -10.09
CA GLU A 268 14.80 -16.07 -11.17
C GLU A 268 14.48 -17.54 -11.55
N GLU A 269 14.24 -18.40 -10.57
CA GLU A 269 13.87 -19.80 -10.79
C GLU A 269 12.45 -19.93 -11.34
N ALA A 270 11.50 -19.19 -10.77
CA ALA A 270 10.12 -19.16 -11.23
C ALA A 270 10.00 -18.66 -12.67
N ARG A 271 10.75 -17.60 -13.05
CA ARG A 271 10.78 -17.13 -14.44
C ARG A 271 11.42 -18.14 -15.39
N LYS A 272 12.47 -18.86 -14.97
CA LYS A 272 13.05 -19.97 -15.74
C LYS A 272 12.05 -21.11 -15.95
N ALA A 273 11.16 -21.36 -14.99
CA ALA A 273 10.07 -22.33 -15.09
C ALA A 273 8.87 -21.85 -15.94
N GLY A 274 8.89 -20.60 -16.43
CA GLY A 274 7.87 -20.05 -17.32
C GLY A 274 6.82 -19.15 -16.65
N VAL A 275 7.00 -18.78 -15.38
CA VAL A 275 6.09 -17.86 -14.68
C VAL A 275 6.18 -16.45 -15.28
N ASN A 276 5.02 -15.89 -15.67
CA ASN A 276 4.95 -14.59 -16.35
C ASN A 276 4.83 -13.40 -15.38
N GLY A 277 4.30 -13.60 -14.18
CA GLY A 277 4.05 -12.55 -13.19
C GLY A 277 3.89 -13.08 -11.77
N PHE A 278 3.92 -12.15 -10.81
CA PHE A 278 3.82 -12.45 -9.38
C PHE A 278 2.74 -11.56 -8.75
N LEU A 279 2.00 -12.13 -7.80
CA LEU A 279 1.01 -11.44 -6.98
C LEU A 279 1.36 -11.67 -5.52
N SER A 280 1.49 -10.60 -4.74
CA SER A 280 1.59 -10.72 -3.29
C SER A 280 0.20 -10.92 -2.69
N LYS A 281 0.10 -11.81 -1.70
CA LYS A 281 -1.02 -11.79 -0.76
C LYS A 281 -0.98 -10.41 -0.02
N PRO A 282 -2.06 -9.92 0.59
CA PRO A 282 -3.40 -10.43 0.48
C PRO A 282 -4.07 -10.07 -0.86
N LEU A 283 -4.91 -10.99 -1.35
CA LEU A 283 -5.56 -10.91 -2.66
C LEU A 283 -6.85 -10.07 -2.62
N PHE A 284 -6.69 -8.75 -2.50
CA PHE A 284 -7.76 -7.78 -2.71
C PHE A 284 -8.24 -7.75 -4.17
N LYS A 285 -9.47 -7.27 -4.40
CA LYS A 285 -10.03 -7.04 -5.74
C LYS A 285 -9.09 -6.15 -6.55
N SER A 286 -8.59 -5.08 -5.93
CA SER A 286 -7.66 -4.17 -6.61
C SER A 286 -6.27 -4.81 -6.84
N THR A 287 -5.75 -5.62 -5.92
CA THR A 287 -4.50 -6.40 -6.14
C THR A 287 -4.61 -7.31 -7.36
N LEU A 288 -5.71 -8.07 -7.45
CA LEU A 288 -5.99 -8.94 -8.59
C LEU A 288 -6.18 -8.12 -9.88
N PHE A 289 -6.99 -7.07 -9.85
CA PHE A 289 -7.22 -6.22 -11.02
C PHE A 289 -5.91 -5.63 -11.56
N TYR A 290 -5.12 -4.96 -10.73
CA TYR A 290 -3.90 -4.31 -11.16
C TYR A 290 -2.78 -5.28 -11.52
N GLY A 291 -2.70 -6.44 -10.86
CA GLY A 291 -1.70 -7.45 -11.20
C GLY A 291 -2.04 -8.25 -12.46
N LEU A 292 -3.32 -8.42 -12.79
CA LEU A 292 -3.75 -9.06 -14.04
C LEU A 292 -3.78 -8.09 -15.22
N ARG A 293 -4.03 -6.80 -14.97
CA ARG A 293 -4.15 -5.75 -16.01
C ARG A 293 -3.00 -5.69 -17.03
N PRO A 294 -1.71 -5.87 -16.67
CA PRO A 294 -0.62 -5.88 -17.63
C PRO A 294 -0.78 -6.98 -18.69
N PHE A 295 -1.26 -8.16 -18.30
CA PHE A 295 -1.45 -9.30 -19.19
C PHE A 295 -2.64 -9.10 -20.15
N ILE A 296 -3.59 -8.23 -19.78
CA ILE A 296 -4.80 -7.94 -20.58
C ILE A 296 -4.45 -7.22 -21.87
N LYS A 297 -3.51 -6.28 -21.79
CA LYS A 297 -3.05 -5.57 -22.97
C LYS A 297 -2.30 -6.50 -23.91
N THR A 298 -1.58 -7.49 -23.40
CA THR A 298 -0.81 -8.43 -24.23
C THR A 298 -1.72 -9.28 -25.12
N THR A 299 -2.88 -9.72 -24.62
CA THR A 299 -3.87 -10.48 -25.43
C THR A 299 -4.67 -9.60 -26.39
N LEU A 300 -4.91 -8.32 -26.05
CA LEU A 300 -5.59 -7.36 -26.93
C LEU A 300 -4.65 -6.72 -27.97
N LEU A 301 -3.34 -6.75 -27.78
CA LEU A 301 -2.35 -6.26 -28.74
C LEU A 301 -2.24 -7.13 -30.00
N GLU A 302 -2.78 -8.35 -29.99
CA GLU A 302 -2.95 -9.15 -31.20
C GLU A 302 -4.18 -8.74 -32.03
N SER A 303 -5.03 -7.81 -31.55
CA SER A 303 -6.20 -7.37 -32.30
C SER A 303 -6.75 -5.98 -31.90
N LYS A 304 -6.06 -4.89 -32.29
CA LYS A 304 -6.66 -3.63 -32.86
C LYS A 304 -5.62 -2.49 -33.00
N PRO A 305 -5.88 -1.49 -33.89
CA PRO A 305 -4.87 -0.53 -34.34
C PRO A 305 -4.49 0.56 -33.33
N LEU A 306 -3.31 1.13 -33.55
CA LEU A 306 -2.68 2.23 -32.81
C LEU A 306 -3.51 3.53 -32.87
N GLU A 307 -4.36 3.82 -31.87
CA GLU A 307 -4.91 5.19 -31.74
C GLU A 307 -4.73 5.82 -30.35
N LYS A 308 -4.48 5.04 -29.29
CA LYS A 308 -4.32 5.60 -27.92
C LYS A 308 -2.88 5.84 -27.45
N ARG A 309 -1.86 5.49 -28.25
CA ARG A 309 -0.44 5.76 -27.89
C ARG A 309 -0.01 7.20 -28.14
N ILE A 310 -0.69 7.92 -29.04
CA ILE A 310 -0.30 9.27 -29.46
C ILE A 310 -0.55 10.32 -28.36
N ASN A 311 -1.56 10.12 -27.51
CA ASN A 311 -1.96 11.14 -26.53
C ASN A 311 -1.04 11.24 -25.30
N PHE A 312 -0.46 10.13 -24.85
CA PHE A 312 0.41 10.14 -23.66
C PHE A 312 1.80 10.71 -23.96
N ILE A 313 2.30 10.45 -25.19
CA ILE A 313 3.58 10.97 -25.67
C ILE A 313 3.47 12.48 -25.95
N GLY A 314 2.36 12.93 -26.54
CA GLY A 314 2.07 14.36 -26.72
C GLY A 314 2.01 15.12 -25.40
N MET A 315 1.29 14.59 -24.40
CA MET A 315 1.15 15.24 -23.09
C MET A 315 2.48 15.35 -22.32
N LEU A 316 3.33 14.31 -22.38
CA LEU A 316 4.66 14.33 -21.78
C LEU A 316 5.60 15.29 -22.51
N GLY A 317 5.53 15.35 -23.84
CA GLY A 317 6.28 16.31 -24.65
C GLY A 317 5.90 17.75 -24.33
N ASP A 318 4.61 18.06 -24.31
CA ASP A 318 4.09 19.42 -24.07
C ASP A 318 4.38 19.91 -22.66
N THR A 319 4.22 19.05 -21.65
CA THR A 319 4.50 19.42 -20.25
C THR A 319 6.00 19.70 -20.06
N THR A 320 6.87 18.90 -20.69
CA THR A 320 8.32 19.06 -20.61
C THR A 320 8.80 20.31 -21.36
N ALA A 321 8.26 20.56 -22.55
CA ALA A 321 8.59 21.75 -23.35
C ALA A 321 8.10 23.04 -22.67
N THR A 322 6.87 23.05 -22.15
CA THR A 322 6.30 24.21 -21.45
C THR A 322 7.07 24.51 -20.15
N GLY A 323 7.42 23.49 -19.37
CA GLY A 323 8.24 23.64 -18.17
C GLY A 323 9.64 24.19 -18.46
N PHE A 324 10.27 23.74 -19.55
CA PHE A 324 11.57 24.23 -19.99
C PHE A 324 11.52 25.71 -20.43
N VAL A 325 10.54 26.09 -21.25
CA VAL A 325 10.38 27.48 -21.72
C VAL A 325 10.14 28.43 -20.54
N LEU A 326 9.29 28.01 -19.59
CA LEU A 326 9.01 28.81 -18.39
C LEU A 326 10.29 29.02 -17.56
N ALA A 327 11.09 27.97 -17.35
CA ALA A 327 12.35 28.06 -16.61
C ALA A 327 13.35 29.03 -17.27
N VAL A 328 13.49 28.98 -18.61
CA VAL A 328 14.37 29.89 -19.37
C VAL A 328 13.88 31.34 -19.29
N MET A 329 12.57 31.56 -19.46
CA MET A 329 11.99 32.91 -19.35
C MET A 329 12.22 33.50 -17.95
N MET A 330 12.00 32.72 -16.90
CA MET A 330 12.17 33.19 -15.52
C MET A 330 13.64 33.49 -15.18
N SER A 331 14.59 32.67 -15.66
CA SER A 331 16.03 32.92 -15.47
C SER A 331 16.50 34.18 -16.18
N ASN A 332 16.03 34.42 -17.42
CA ASN A 332 16.34 35.64 -18.17
C ASN A 332 15.69 36.88 -17.54
N SER A 333 14.46 36.77 -17.04
CA SER A 333 13.78 37.86 -16.34
C SER A 333 14.49 38.26 -15.05
N GLY A 334 14.92 37.29 -14.22
CA GLY A 334 15.69 37.59 -13.00
C GLY A 334 17.01 38.31 -13.31
N SER A 335 17.73 37.85 -14.34
CA SER A 335 18.98 38.50 -14.79
C SER A 335 18.75 39.92 -15.31
N ALA A 336 17.62 40.18 -15.99
CA ALA A 336 17.27 41.51 -16.47
C ALA A 336 17.01 42.51 -15.32
N TRP A 337 16.34 42.06 -14.25
CA TRP A 337 16.11 42.88 -13.06
C TRP A 337 17.41 43.18 -12.29
N ASP A 338 18.34 42.24 -12.18
CA ASP A 338 19.65 42.49 -11.58
C ASP A 338 20.46 43.54 -12.37
N ASN A 339 20.42 43.46 -13.71
CA ASN A 339 21.06 44.44 -14.58
C ASN A 339 20.41 45.83 -14.46
N ALA A 340 19.08 45.89 -14.41
CA ALA A 340 18.35 47.15 -14.19
C ALA A 340 18.71 47.76 -12.84
N LYS A 341 18.76 46.94 -11.78
CA LYS A 341 19.20 47.37 -10.44
C LYS A 341 20.61 47.95 -10.47
N LYS A 342 21.59 47.26 -11.07
CA LYS A 342 22.97 47.74 -11.22
C LYS A 342 23.09 49.03 -12.03
N TYR A 343 22.29 49.17 -13.10
CA TYR A 343 22.26 50.37 -13.93
C TYR A 343 21.74 51.58 -13.14
N ILE A 344 20.69 51.40 -12.34
CA ILE A 344 20.15 52.45 -11.47
C ILE A 344 21.17 52.79 -10.36
N GLU A 345 21.82 51.79 -9.76
CA GLU A 345 22.88 52.01 -8.76
C GLU A 345 24.06 52.82 -9.31
N GLY A 346 24.35 52.70 -10.62
CA GLY A 346 25.36 53.48 -11.33
C GLY A 346 25.04 54.97 -11.50
N GLY A 347 23.89 55.45 -11.01
CA GLY A 347 23.49 56.86 -11.02
C GLY A 347 22.40 57.21 -12.04
N ALA A 348 21.97 56.26 -12.87
CA ALA A 348 20.80 56.43 -13.72
C ALA A 348 19.51 56.42 -12.88
N HIS A 349 18.47 57.15 -13.32
CA HIS A 349 17.14 57.15 -12.69
C HIS A 349 17.14 57.40 -11.15
N GLY A 350 17.99 58.31 -10.68
CA GLY A 350 17.98 58.76 -9.28
C GLY A 350 18.92 58.00 -8.34
N GLY A 351 19.66 57.00 -8.84
CA GLY A 351 20.71 56.36 -8.05
C GLY A 351 20.19 55.39 -6.99
N LYS A 352 21.13 54.88 -6.18
CA LYS A 352 20.86 53.97 -5.07
C LYS A 352 19.94 54.61 -4.03
N GLY A 353 18.86 53.91 -3.65
CA GLY A 353 17.87 54.37 -2.68
C GLY A 353 16.67 55.13 -3.27
N SER A 354 16.68 55.42 -4.57
CA SER A 354 15.53 56.00 -5.28
C SER A 354 14.34 55.04 -5.36
N GLU A 355 13.15 55.55 -5.67
CA GLU A 355 11.96 54.72 -5.88
C GLU A 355 12.15 53.72 -7.05
N ALA A 356 12.87 54.12 -8.10
CA ALA A 356 13.24 53.23 -9.19
C ALA A 356 14.17 52.10 -8.72
N HIS A 357 15.14 52.41 -7.85
CA HIS A 357 16.03 51.41 -7.26
C HIS A 357 15.26 50.43 -6.38
N LYS A 358 14.34 50.91 -5.52
CA LYS A 358 13.50 50.03 -4.68
C LYS A 358 12.61 49.12 -5.53
N ALA A 359 12.00 49.64 -6.58
CA ALA A 359 11.19 48.83 -7.51
C ALA A 359 12.04 47.75 -8.21
N ALA A 360 13.25 48.09 -8.66
CA ALA A 360 14.17 47.12 -9.26
C ALA A 360 14.66 46.06 -8.25
N VAL A 361 14.87 46.42 -6.98
CA VAL A 361 15.21 45.48 -5.91
C VAL A 361 14.08 44.48 -5.66
N VAL A 362 12.82 44.93 -5.68
CA VAL A 362 11.66 44.03 -5.55
C VAL A 362 11.60 43.06 -6.75
N GLY A 363 11.78 43.57 -7.98
CA GLY A 363 11.82 42.73 -9.18
C GLY A 363 12.94 41.70 -9.17
N ASP A 364 14.13 42.09 -8.70
CA ASP A 364 15.30 41.22 -8.54
C ASP A 364 15.04 40.15 -7.45
N THR A 365 14.45 40.52 -6.32
CA THR A 365 14.10 39.59 -5.23
C THR A 365 13.09 38.53 -5.67
N VAL A 366 12.15 38.87 -6.56
CA VAL A 366 11.20 37.92 -7.15
C VAL A 366 11.88 36.98 -8.16
N GLY A 367 12.93 37.46 -8.85
CA GLY A 367 13.74 36.65 -9.78
C GLY A 367 14.84 35.83 -9.11
N ASP A 368 15.23 36.17 -7.89
CA ASP A 368 16.33 35.59 -7.11
C ASP A 368 16.23 34.06 -6.89
N PRO A 369 15.02 33.48 -6.68
CA PRO A 369 14.86 32.03 -6.60
C PRO A 369 15.28 31.25 -7.85
N PHE A 370 15.27 31.91 -9.01
CA PHE A 370 15.59 31.34 -10.32
C PHE A 370 17.01 31.66 -10.79
N LYS A 371 17.65 32.64 -10.14
CA LYS A 371 19.00 33.12 -10.44
C LYS A 371 20.02 32.59 -9.43
N ASP A 372 19.75 32.74 -8.13
CA ASP A 372 20.72 32.56 -7.04
C ASP A 372 20.30 31.51 -5.97
N THR A 373 18.99 31.26 -5.74
CA THR A 373 18.51 30.21 -4.81
C THR A 373 18.46 28.76 -5.36
N PRO A 374 18.63 28.45 -6.66
CA PRO A 374 18.82 27.08 -7.05
C PRO A 374 20.27 26.69 -6.73
N GLY A 375 20.50 26.33 -5.47
CA GLY A 375 21.61 25.45 -5.10
C GLY A 375 21.67 24.28 -6.07
N SER A 376 22.86 23.69 -6.23
CA SER A 376 23.21 22.55 -7.10
C SER A 376 22.03 21.66 -7.52
N SER A 377 21.12 21.32 -6.62
CA SER A 377 19.80 20.68 -6.80
C SER A 377 18.94 21.13 -7.99
N LEU A 378 18.61 22.42 -8.16
CA LEU A 378 17.69 22.82 -9.26
C LEU A 378 18.42 22.90 -10.60
N ASN A 379 19.71 23.26 -10.60
CA ASN A 379 20.55 23.18 -11.79
C ASN A 379 20.74 21.72 -12.23
N ILE A 380 20.84 20.79 -11.27
CA ILE A 380 20.81 19.35 -11.49
C ILE A 380 19.44 18.93 -12.03
N LEU A 381 18.33 19.42 -11.47
CA LEU A 381 16.98 19.11 -11.92
C LEU A 381 16.71 19.62 -13.34
N ILE A 382 17.10 20.86 -13.66
CA ILE A 382 17.00 21.45 -15.00
C ILE A 382 17.90 20.70 -15.97
N LYS A 383 19.13 20.33 -15.59
CA LYS A 383 20.01 19.49 -16.42
C LYS A 383 19.45 18.08 -16.63
N LEU A 384 18.90 17.45 -15.60
CA LEU A 384 18.24 16.14 -15.68
C LEU A 384 17.01 16.21 -16.57
N MET A 385 16.14 17.19 -16.38
CA MET A 385 14.97 17.38 -17.22
C MET A 385 15.34 17.72 -18.66
N SER A 386 16.41 18.49 -18.88
CA SER A 386 16.93 18.78 -20.23
C SER A 386 17.54 17.54 -20.88
N MET A 387 18.27 16.71 -20.12
CA MET A 387 18.87 15.47 -20.61
C MET A 387 17.79 14.44 -20.91
N VAL A 388 16.80 14.29 -20.03
CA VAL A 388 15.59 13.47 -20.25
C VAL A 388 14.83 13.98 -21.46
N ALA A 389 14.60 15.30 -21.59
CA ALA A 389 13.92 15.89 -22.74
C ALA A 389 14.67 15.60 -24.05
N VAL A 390 15.98 15.81 -24.11
CA VAL A 390 16.78 15.59 -25.33
C VAL A 390 16.86 14.10 -25.70
N VAL A 391 17.10 13.22 -24.71
CA VAL A 391 17.17 11.76 -24.93
C VAL A 391 15.81 11.22 -25.36
N PHE A 392 14.73 11.60 -24.66
CA PHE A 392 13.39 11.16 -25.04
C PHE A 392 12.88 11.84 -26.30
N THR A 393 13.29 13.07 -26.64
CA THR A 393 12.96 13.69 -27.94
C THR A 393 13.56 12.89 -29.09
N ALA A 394 14.81 12.43 -28.99
CA ALA A 394 15.41 11.57 -30.01
C ALA A 394 14.69 10.22 -30.12
N VAL A 395 14.24 9.63 -29.00
CA VAL A 395 13.42 8.41 -28.99
C VAL A 395 12.03 8.68 -29.59
N ILE A 396 11.38 9.79 -29.25
CA ILE A 396 10.06 10.16 -29.76
C ILE A 396 10.10 10.46 -31.26
N VAL A 397 11.16 11.12 -31.75
CA VAL A 397 11.34 11.39 -33.19
C VAL A 397 11.63 10.08 -33.94
N ASN A 398 12.50 9.20 -33.42
CA ASN A 398 12.81 7.93 -34.08
C ASN A 398 11.65 6.92 -34.06
N TYR A 399 10.82 6.91 -33.00
CA TYR A 399 9.76 5.91 -32.83
C TYR A 399 8.33 6.45 -33.00
N GLY A 400 8.15 7.77 -33.14
CA GLY A 400 6.84 8.42 -33.27
C GLY A 400 6.60 9.13 -34.60
N ILE A 401 7.65 9.43 -35.39
CA ILE A 401 7.52 10.10 -36.71
C ILE A 401 7.82 9.14 -37.88
N LEU A 402 8.46 7.99 -37.62
CA LEU A 402 8.88 7.02 -38.65
C LEU A 402 8.08 5.70 -38.69
N GLN A 403 6.87 5.64 -38.13
CA GLN A 403 5.94 4.51 -38.34
C GLN A 403 4.55 4.97 -38.73
#